data_AF-A0A7K9X8J4-F1
#
_entry.id   AF-A0A7K9X8J4-F1
#
_cell.length_a   1.000
_cell.length_b   1.000
_cell.length_c   1.000
_cell.angle_alpha   90.00
_cell.angle_beta   90.00
_cell.angle_gamma   90.00
#
_symmetry.space_group_name_H-M   'P 1'
#
loop_
_entity.id
_entity.type
_entity.pdbx_description
1 polymer ?
#
loop_
_entity_poly.entity_id
_entity_poly.type
_entity_poly.pdbx_seq_one_letter_code
_entity_poly.pdbx_strand_id
1 'polypeptide(L)'
;MFPSLGFVFAALSLVRCIPVQQVSSRNKVLLVSFDGFRWNYDQDVDTPNLDAMAAEGVKARYMTPAFITITSPCHFTLLTGRYLENHGVIHNMWFNTSTGVKLPYHSTQGVDSWWDNGSLPIWITAQRQASSIYFPGGRAKYQGEEVNMKLVEPLLFNYSNETNWRENIDIVMQWFTVNNLDFIALYFGEPDSAGHKYGPESTERKNMIEQVDRTIGYLRQRIKESGLESNLNLIITSDHGMETVIKTDEIHIQTVQNFTFSDIQFELLDYGPNGLLVPKEGKLEHVYSVLKNAHPKLHVYKKADFPRRFHYANHPRITPLLLYSDPGYVIHGRYKVQFNKGEHGFDNEAMNMKTIFRAVGPAFKQGLVVEPFESVNVYVLLCELLGITPEPHDGSLEAVKPMLRSGAPLPPAKKLTVMLGIALVLGCWGGIY
;
A
#
# COMPACT_ATOMS: atom_id res chain seq x y z
N MET A 1 86.84 -3.60 18.22
CA MET A 1 86.09 -4.58 17.41
C MET A 1 84.91 -5.05 18.24
N PHE A 2 83.71 -4.73 17.78
CA PHE A 2 82.45 -4.80 18.53
C PHE A 2 81.97 -6.23 18.77
N PRO A 3 81.33 -6.50 19.93
CA PRO A 3 80.70 -7.77 20.24
C PRO A 3 79.26 -7.84 19.72
N SER A 4 78.78 -9.08 19.62
CA SER A 4 77.41 -9.51 19.31
C SER A 4 76.39 -9.03 20.33
N LEU A 5 75.34 -8.35 19.88
CA LEU A 5 74.08 -8.14 20.60
C LEU A 5 72.96 -7.93 19.58
N GLY A 6 71.89 -8.72 19.65
CA GLY A 6 70.79 -8.59 18.69
C GLY A 6 69.60 -9.50 18.97
N PHE A 7 69.05 -9.44 20.18
CA PHE A 7 67.70 -9.94 20.45
C PHE A 7 66.89 -8.90 21.24
N VAL A 8 65.67 -8.68 20.75
CA VAL A 8 64.52 -7.98 21.36
C VAL A 8 64.57 -6.45 21.38
N PHE A 9 63.80 -5.79 20.49
CA PHE A 9 62.61 -5.01 20.83
C PHE A 9 62.00 -4.31 19.59
N ALA A 10 60.69 -4.06 19.69
CA ALA A 10 59.86 -3.17 18.88
C ALA A 10 59.19 -3.76 17.61
N ALA A 11 58.19 -4.60 17.88
CA ALA A 11 57.01 -4.74 17.07
C ALA A 11 56.28 -3.38 16.90
N LEU A 12 56.49 -2.75 15.74
CA LEU A 12 55.75 -1.62 15.16
C LEU A 12 56.15 -1.71 13.67
N SER A 13 55.30 -1.93 12.67
CA SER A 13 53.99 -1.35 12.43
C SER A 13 53.33 -2.15 11.29
N LEU A 14 52.51 -3.12 11.64
CA LEU A 14 51.48 -3.65 10.73
C LEU A 14 50.13 -3.28 11.31
N VAL A 15 49.89 -1.96 11.42
CA VAL A 15 48.52 -1.46 11.42
C VAL A 15 48.02 -1.74 10.01
N ARG A 16 47.44 -2.92 9.81
CA ARG A 16 46.45 -3.09 8.74
C ARG A 16 45.38 -2.06 9.08
N CYS A 17 45.36 -0.95 8.35
CA CYS A 17 44.16 -0.17 8.19
C CYS A 17 43.12 -1.16 7.64
N ILE A 18 42.33 -1.72 8.55
CA ILE A 18 41.05 -2.32 8.18
C ILE A 18 40.35 -1.15 7.49
N PRO A 19 40.05 -1.20 6.19
CA PRO A 19 39.22 -0.17 5.61
C PRO A 19 37.97 -0.19 6.47
N VAL A 20 37.69 0.91 7.17
CA VAL A 20 36.38 1.12 7.76
C VAL A 20 35.45 0.89 6.60
N GLN A 21 34.73 -0.22 6.64
CA GLN A 21 33.73 -0.54 5.66
C GLN A 21 32.75 0.60 5.82
N GLN A 22 32.86 1.60 4.94
CA GLN A 22 31.95 2.72 4.91
C GLN A 22 30.59 2.05 4.78
N VAL A 23 29.85 2.03 5.90
CA VAL A 23 28.50 1.48 5.94
C VAL A 23 27.82 2.21 4.81
N SER A 24 27.56 1.53 3.69
CA SER A 24 26.92 2.20 2.57
C SER A 24 25.63 2.74 3.17
N SER A 25 25.47 4.06 3.19
CA SER A 25 24.31 4.72 3.78
C SER A 25 23.10 4.34 2.95
N ARG A 26 22.55 3.15 3.19
CA ARG A 26 21.36 2.69 2.50
C ARG A 26 20.22 3.55 3.01
N ASN A 27 19.54 4.21 2.07
CA ASN A 27 18.37 5.00 2.38
C ASN A 27 17.32 4.06 2.94
N LYS A 28 16.82 4.37 4.13
CA LYS A 28 15.72 3.65 4.76
C LYS A 28 14.41 4.31 4.37
N VAL A 29 13.36 3.52 4.21
CA VAL A 29 12.03 4.02 3.84
C VAL A 29 10.99 3.47 4.79
N LEU A 30 10.22 4.37 5.40
CA LEU A 30 9.06 4.05 6.21
C LEU A 30 7.80 4.51 5.47
N LEU A 31 6.97 3.56 5.08
CA LEU A 31 5.63 3.82 4.54
C LEU A 31 4.61 3.66 5.68
N VAL A 32 3.87 4.72 6.00
CA VAL A 32 2.80 4.70 6.99
C VAL A 32 1.47 4.95 6.28
N SER A 33 0.50 4.08 6.52
CA SER A 33 -0.88 4.23 6.06
C SER A 33 -1.83 4.40 7.25
N PHE A 34 -2.63 5.47 7.23
CA PHE A 34 -3.78 5.66 8.12
C PHE A 34 -5.05 5.43 7.30
N ASP A 35 -5.72 4.29 7.47
CA ASP A 35 -6.87 3.88 6.65
C ASP A 35 -7.96 4.96 6.60
N GLY A 36 -8.52 5.23 5.41
CA GLY A 36 -9.67 6.12 5.25
C GLY A 36 -9.40 7.60 5.56
N PHE A 37 -8.14 8.04 5.50
CA PHE A 37 -7.77 9.44 5.70
C PHE A 37 -8.08 10.27 4.45
N ARG A 38 -9.29 10.86 4.44
CA ARG A 38 -9.75 11.75 3.37
C ARG A 38 -8.85 12.98 3.22
N TRP A 39 -8.59 13.39 1.98
CA TRP A 39 -7.60 14.43 1.61
C TRP A 39 -7.70 15.77 2.36
N ASN A 40 -8.86 16.10 2.91
CA ASN A 40 -9.16 17.36 3.58
C ASN A 40 -9.44 17.24 5.08
N TYR A 41 -9.25 16.06 5.68
CA TYR A 41 -9.48 15.89 7.12
C TYR A 41 -8.55 16.72 8.01
N ASP A 42 -7.44 17.23 7.47
CA ASP A 42 -6.55 18.18 8.14
C ASP A 42 -7.03 19.64 8.04
N GLN A 43 -8.08 19.95 7.29
CA GLN A 43 -8.53 21.33 7.06
C GLN A 43 -9.54 21.84 8.11
N ASP A 44 -10.18 20.93 8.84
CA ASP A 44 -11.21 21.25 9.85
C ASP A 44 -10.86 20.74 11.26
N VAL A 45 -9.57 20.44 11.47
CA VAL A 45 -8.94 19.96 12.71
C VAL A 45 -7.58 20.61 12.86
N ASP A 46 -7.20 21.01 14.08
CA ASP A 46 -5.86 21.52 14.35
C ASP A 46 -4.82 20.38 14.23
N THR A 47 -3.96 20.44 13.22
CA THR A 47 -3.00 19.36 12.89
C THR A 47 -1.55 19.86 12.83
N PRO A 48 -1.00 20.36 13.95
CA PRO A 48 0.30 21.02 13.96
C PRO A 48 1.47 20.12 13.50
N ASN A 49 1.41 18.81 13.70
CA ASN A 49 2.49 17.92 13.27
C ASN A 49 2.45 17.64 11.76
N LEU A 50 1.26 17.51 11.18
CA LEU A 50 1.04 17.43 9.73
C LEU A 50 1.41 18.74 9.02
N ASP A 51 1.11 19.89 9.63
CA ASP A 51 1.48 21.21 9.12
C ASP A 51 3.00 21.38 9.10
N ALA A 52 3.68 21.03 10.20
CA ALA A 52 5.13 21.03 10.27
C ALA A 52 5.74 20.07 9.21
N MET A 53 5.18 18.87 9.07
CA MET A 53 5.64 17.91 8.06
C MET A 53 5.48 18.44 6.63
N ALA A 54 4.41 19.18 6.34
CA ALA A 54 4.21 19.80 5.04
C ALA A 54 5.22 20.93 4.77
N ALA A 55 5.53 21.75 5.78
CA ALA A 55 6.53 22.81 5.67
C ALA A 55 7.95 22.26 5.48
N GLU A 56 8.26 21.13 6.11
CA GLU A 56 9.59 20.51 6.09
C GLU A 56 9.79 19.51 4.94
N GLY A 57 8.73 19.18 4.20
CA GLY A 57 8.73 18.11 3.21
C GLY A 57 7.88 18.41 1.97
N VAL A 58 7.20 17.37 1.50
CA VAL A 58 6.33 17.38 0.32
C VAL A 58 4.90 17.06 0.75
N LYS A 59 3.93 17.80 0.20
CA LYS A 59 2.49 17.55 0.31
C LYS A 59 1.89 17.45 -1.09
N ALA A 60 1.11 16.41 -1.35
CA ALA A 60 0.22 16.44 -2.51
C ALA A 60 -1.05 17.24 -2.17
N ARG A 61 -1.61 17.97 -3.13
CA ARG A 61 -2.93 18.60 -2.96
C ARG A 61 -4.00 17.57 -2.60
N TYR A 62 -3.94 16.41 -3.25
CA TYR A 62 -4.56 15.14 -2.84
C TYR A 62 -3.94 14.01 -3.66
N MET A 63 -4.12 12.76 -3.24
CA MET A 63 -3.80 11.57 -4.03
C MET A 63 -5.11 10.91 -4.48
N THR A 64 -5.18 10.52 -5.76
CA THR A 64 -6.31 9.74 -6.29
C THR A 64 -6.05 8.26 -6.06
N PRO A 65 -6.91 7.55 -5.31
CA PRO A 65 -6.75 6.11 -5.14
C PRO A 65 -7.17 5.33 -6.40
N ALA A 66 -6.74 4.06 -6.48
CA ALA A 66 -7.26 3.14 -7.48
C ALA A 66 -8.73 2.78 -7.18
N PHE A 67 -9.49 2.41 -8.22
CA PHE A 67 -10.85 1.92 -8.08
C PHE A 67 -10.87 0.39 -8.11
N ILE A 68 -11.66 -0.30 -7.30
CA ILE A 68 -12.57 0.19 -6.25
C ILE A 68 -11.83 0.72 -5.03
N THR A 69 -12.32 1.82 -4.45
CA THR A 69 -11.66 2.57 -3.37
C THR A 69 -11.85 1.90 -2.00
N ILE A 70 -11.33 0.69 -1.85
CA ILE A 70 -11.44 -0.12 -0.64
C ILE A 70 -10.06 -0.64 -0.17
N THR A 71 -9.97 -0.95 1.12
CA THR A 71 -8.73 -1.16 1.86
C THR A 71 -7.68 -2.05 1.20
N SER A 72 -7.93 -3.36 1.11
CA SER A 72 -6.95 -4.35 0.63
C SER A 72 -6.48 -4.07 -0.80
N PRO A 73 -7.39 -3.83 -1.77
CA PRO A 73 -6.98 -3.48 -3.11
C PRO A 73 -6.13 -2.21 -3.22
N CYS A 74 -6.55 -1.11 -2.60
CA CYS A 74 -5.82 0.16 -2.66
C CYS A 74 -4.46 0.08 -1.97
N HIS A 75 -4.38 -0.59 -0.82
CA HIS A 75 -3.10 -0.84 -0.15
C HIS A 75 -2.17 -1.72 -1.02
N PHE A 76 -2.71 -2.74 -1.70
CA PHE A 76 -1.88 -3.58 -2.58
C PHE A 76 -1.41 -2.83 -3.84
N THR A 77 -2.19 -1.87 -4.34
CA THR A 77 -1.75 -0.92 -5.36
C THR A 77 -0.52 -0.10 -4.90
N LEU A 78 -0.50 0.41 -3.66
CA LEU A 78 0.65 1.17 -3.13
C LEU A 78 1.95 0.33 -3.13
N LEU A 79 1.82 -0.98 -2.92
CA LEU A 79 2.93 -1.91 -2.76
C LEU A 79 3.42 -2.55 -4.05
N THR A 80 2.61 -2.52 -5.11
CA THR A 80 2.92 -3.18 -6.39
C THR A 80 3.00 -2.19 -7.55
N GLY A 81 2.41 -1.01 -7.41
CA GLY A 81 2.31 -0.03 -8.49
C GLY A 81 1.44 -0.50 -9.63
N ARG A 82 0.53 -1.44 -9.37
CA ARG A 82 -0.39 -1.99 -10.36
C ARG A 82 -1.82 -1.62 -10.01
N TYR A 83 -2.65 -1.42 -11.01
CA TYR A 83 -4.09 -1.30 -10.78
C TYR A 83 -4.71 -2.65 -10.37
N LEU A 84 -5.94 -2.60 -9.85
CA LEU A 84 -6.63 -3.76 -9.31
C LEU A 84 -6.76 -4.91 -10.32
N GLU A 85 -7.06 -4.58 -11.57
CA GLU A 85 -7.20 -5.59 -12.62
C GLU A 85 -5.88 -6.31 -12.95
N ASN A 86 -4.75 -5.69 -12.63
CA ASN A 86 -3.41 -6.20 -12.94
C ASN A 86 -2.79 -6.96 -11.77
N HIS A 87 -3.10 -6.58 -10.52
CA HIS A 87 -2.60 -7.30 -9.34
C HIS A 87 -3.55 -8.39 -8.81
N GLY A 88 -4.84 -8.32 -9.14
CA GLY A 88 -5.81 -9.39 -8.87
C GLY A 88 -6.44 -9.40 -7.48
N VAL A 89 -5.91 -8.66 -6.50
CA VAL A 89 -6.62 -8.32 -5.25
C VAL A 89 -7.77 -7.34 -5.55
N ILE A 90 -8.89 -7.86 -6.05
CA ILE A 90 -10.02 -7.05 -6.55
C ILE A 90 -11.09 -6.71 -5.49
N HIS A 91 -10.95 -7.23 -4.27
CA HIS A 91 -11.91 -7.03 -3.18
C HIS A 91 -11.24 -7.25 -1.80
N ASN A 92 -11.81 -6.67 -0.74
CA ASN A 92 -11.45 -6.95 0.66
C ASN A 92 -11.77 -8.39 1.08
N MET A 93 -12.65 -9.06 0.35
CA MET A 93 -13.12 -10.40 0.65
C MET A 93 -12.58 -11.35 -0.40
N TRP A 94 -11.94 -12.43 0.04
CA TRP A 94 -11.77 -13.59 -0.81
C TRP A 94 -13.13 -14.23 -1.04
N PHE A 95 -13.39 -14.66 -2.27
CA PHE A 95 -14.61 -15.38 -2.59
C PHE A 95 -14.39 -16.44 -3.67
N ASN A 96 -15.29 -17.43 -3.69
CA ASN A 96 -15.36 -18.44 -4.74
C ASN A 96 -16.78 -18.49 -5.30
N THR A 97 -16.91 -18.17 -6.59
CA THR A 97 -18.21 -18.07 -7.29
C THR A 97 -18.88 -19.42 -7.54
N SER A 98 -18.13 -20.52 -7.48
CA SER A 98 -18.64 -21.88 -7.68
C SER A 98 -19.18 -22.47 -6.38
N THR A 99 -18.53 -22.20 -5.24
CA THR A 99 -18.96 -22.73 -3.94
C THR A 99 -19.81 -21.76 -3.12
N GLY A 100 -19.83 -20.48 -3.48
CA GLY A 100 -20.53 -19.43 -2.74
C GLY A 100 -19.80 -18.93 -1.49
N VAL A 101 -18.60 -19.46 -1.19
CA VAL A 101 -17.84 -19.06 0.00
C VAL A 101 -17.34 -17.63 -0.14
N LYS A 102 -17.48 -16.85 0.94
CA LYS A 102 -16.98 -15.49 1.08
C LYS A 102 -16.27 -15.37 2.43
N LEU A 103 -15.03 -14.91 2.45
CA LEU A 103 -14.26 -14.70 3.67
C LEU A 103 -14.16 -13.19 3.95
N PRO A 104 -14.33 -12.75 5.21
CA PRO A 104 -14.22 -11.34 5.56
C PRO A 104 -12.77 -10.84 5.42
N TYR A 105 -12.59 -9.52 5.57
CA TYR A 105 -11.31 -8.82 5.46
C TYR A 105 -10.16 -9.52 6.21
N HIS A 106 -10.32 -9.76 7.52
CA HIS A 106 -9.24 -10.33 8.35
C HIS A 106 -8.83 -11.73 7.92
N SER A 107 -9.81 -12.59 7.61
CA SER A 107 -9.53 -13.96 7.15
C SER A 107 -8.85 -13.96 5.77
N THR A 108 -9.22 -13.02 4.90
CA THR A 108 -8.67 -12.87 3.55
C THR A 108 -7.18 -12.52 3.58
N GLN A 109 -6.69 -11.80 4.59
CA GLN A 109 -5.26 -11.47 4.73
C GLN A 109 -4.36 -12.71 4.73
N GLY A 110 -4.86 -13.87 5.15
CA GLY A 110 -4.11 -15.13 5.21
C GLY A 110 -4.32 -16.07 4.02
N VAL A 111 -5.04 -15.65 2.96
CA VAL A 111 -5.32 -16.51 1.80
C VAL A 111 -4.30 -16.23 0.71
N ASP A 112 -3.20 -16.97 0.70
CA ASP A 112 -2.05 -16.75 -0.20
C ASP A 112 -2.48 -16.59 -1.67
N SER A 113 -3.34 -17.46 -2.17
CA SER A 113 -3.82 -17.40 -3.56
C SER A 113 -4.57 -16.12 -3.90
N TRP A 114 -5.10 -15.39 -2.92
CA TRP A 114 -5.72 -14.08 -3.15
C TRP A 114 -4.68 -13.01 -3.50
N TRP A 115 -3.55 -13.02 -2.81
CA TRP A 115 -2.52 -12.00 -2.90
C TRP A 115 -1.45 -12.36 -3.93
N ASP A 116 -0.99 -13.60 -3.90
CA ASP A 116 -0.03 -14.16 -4.85
C ASP A 116 -0.73 -14.59 -6.15
N ASN A 117 -1.07 -13.60 -6.96
CA ASN A 117 -1.76 -13.78 -8.23
C ASN A 117 -0.94 -13.18 -9.39
N GLY A 118 0.39 -13.37 -9.35
CA GLY A 118 1.31 -12.91 -10.39
C GLY A 118 1.81 -11.48 -10.23
N SER A 119 1.65 -10.88 -9.05
CA SER A 119 2.25 -9.58 -8.69
C SER A 119 3.02 -9.70 -7.40
N LEU A 120 4.27 -9.23 -7.40
CA LEU A 120 5.12 -9.23 -6.22
C LEU A 120 5.06 -7.85 -5.54
N PRO A 121 4.68 -7.76 -4.27
CA PRO A 121 4.74 -6.52 -3.51
C PRO A 121 6.19 -6.16 -3.17
N ILE A 122 6.42 -4.88 -2.88
CA ILE A 122 7.74 -4.30 -2.67
C ILE A 122 8.59 -5.03 -1.61
N TRP A 123 7.99 -5.62 -0.59
CA TRP A 123 8.74 -6.35 0.43
C TRP A 123 9.39 -7.63 -0.08
N ILE A 124 8.88 -8.23 -1.15
CA ILE A 124 9.54 -9.33 -1.85
C ILE A 124 10.64 -8.77 -2.76
N THR A 125 10.35 -7.70 -3.50
CA THR A 125 11.34 -7.01 -4.36
C THR A 125 12.57 -6.51 -3.58
N ALA A 126 12.38 -6.07 -2.34
CA ALA A 126 13.42 -5.59 -1.44
C ALA A 126 14.21 -6.71 -0.71
N GLN A 127 14.02 -7.98 -1.08
CA GLN A 127 14.85 -9.14 -0.70
C GLN A 127 15.27 -9.21 0.78
N ARG A 128 14.35 -9.66 1.64
CA ARG A 128 14.52 -9.88 3.10
C ARG A 128 14.89 -8.64 3.93
N GLN A 129 15.04 -7.46 3.34
CA GLN A 129 15.30 -6.21 4.08
C GLN A 129 14.04 -5.39 4.34
N ALA A 130 12.88 -6.02 4.18
CA ALA A 130 11.57 -5.42 4.28
C ALA A 130 10.70 -6.07 5.35
N SER A 131 9.87 -5.24 5.97
CA SER A 131 8.96 -5.65 7.03
C SER A 131 7.59 -5.00 6.95
N SER A 132 6.62 -5.61 7.65
CA SER A 132 5.23 -5.19 7.63
C SER A 132 4.62 -5.26 9.03
N ILE A 133 3.98 -4.19 9.47
CA ILE A 133 3.18 -4.17 10.70
C ILE A 133 1.74 -3.88 10.30
N TYR A 134 0.89 -4.91 10.42
CA TYR A 134 -0.56 -4.90 10.13
C TYR A 134 -0.96 -4.51 8.70
N PHE A 135 0.01 -4.29 7.81
CA PHE A 135 -0.26 -3.81 6.46
C PHE A 135 -0.95 -4.90 5.62
N PRO A 136 -2.03 -4.57 4.88
CA PRO A 136 -2.74 -5.52 4.05
C PRO A 136 -1.81 -6.25 3.08
N GLY A 137 -1.95 -7.58 3.00
CA GLY A 137 -1.08 -8.45 2.20
C GLY A 137 0.25 -8.83 2.86
N GLY A 138 0.62 -8.25 4.01
CA GLY A 138 1.83 -8.62 4.74
C GLY A 138 1.75 -9.98 5.44
N ARG A 139 0.54 -10.52 5.65
CA ARG A 139 0.32 -11.84 6.26
C ARG A 139 0.56 -12.99 5.27
N ALA A 140 0.21 -12.79 4.00
CA ALA A 140 0.25 -13.78 2.94
C ALA A 140 1.69 -14.17 2.53
N LYS A 141 1.80 -15.32 1.86
CA LYS A 141 3.00 -15.75 1.14
C LYS A 141 2.93 -15.35 -0.33
N TYR A 142 4.09 -15.08 -0.93
CA TYR A 142 4.27 -14.79 -2.34
C TYR A 142 5.36 -15.70 -2.89
N GLN A 143 5.02 -16.56 -3.84
CA GLN A 143 5.90 -17.61 -4.37
C GLN A 143 6.50 -18.50 -3.26
N GLY A 144 5.72 -18.70 -2.19
CA GLY A 144 6.14 -19.45 -1.00
C GLY A 144 6.98 -18.66 0.01
N GLU A 145 7.38 -17.42 -0.30
CA GLU A 145 8.13 -16.55 0.60
C GLU A 145 7.23 -15.67 1.46
N GLU A 146 7.66 -15.39 2.70
CA GLU A 146 7.00 -14.47 3.61
C GLU A 146 7.82 -13.18 3.77
N VAL A 147 7.14 -12.12 4.19
CA VAL A 147 7.81 -10.90 4.70
C VAL A 147 8.77 -11.29 5.83
N ASN A 148 9.99 -10.75 5.82
CA ASN A 148 11.07 -11.16 6.72
C ASN A 148 10.69 -11.01 8.20
N MET A 149 10.23 -9.82 8.60
CA MET A 149 9.63 -9.62 9.92
C MET A 149 8.25 -9.01 9.76
N LYS A 150 7.26 -9.57 10.45
CA LYS A 150 5.89 -9.07 10.38
C LYS A 150 5.16 -9.15 11.71
N LEU A 151 4.26 -8.20 11.91
CA LEU A 151 3.21 -8.28 12.91
C LEU A 151 1.86 -8.35 12.20
N VAL A 152 1.01 -9.26 12.66
CA VAL A 152 -0.35 -9.47 12.18
C VAL A 152 -1.28 -9.29 13.35
N GLU A 153 -2.34 -8.52 13.14
CA GLU A 153 -3.32 -8.19 14.15
C GLU A 153 -4.16 -9.43 14.53
N PRO A 154 -4.52 -9.57 15.82
CA PRO A 154 -5.49 -10.58 16.24
C PRO A 154 -6.87 -10.31 15.64
N LEU A 155 -7.74 -11.32 15.64
CA LEU A 155 -9.09 -11.22 15.06
C LEU A 155 -9.93 -10.08 15.68
N LEU A 156 -9.82 -9.89 17.00
CA LEU A 156 -10.48 -8.81 17.72
C LEU A 156 -9.42 -7.78 18.11
N PHE A 157 -9.12 -6.88 17.17
CA PHE A 157 -8.12 -5.84 17.37
C PHE A 157 -8.79 -4.47 17.57
N ASN A 158 -8.32 -3.72 18.56
CA ASN A 158 -8.78 -2.36 18.80
C ASN A 158 -7.88 -1.37 18.04
N TYR A 159 -8.33 -0.97 16.85
CA TYR A 159 -7.58 -0.05 16.00
C TYR A 159 -7.41 1.35 16.59
N SER A 160 -8.22 1.77 17.57
CA SER A 160 -8.17 3.13 18.12
C SER A 160 -7.21 3.29 19.31
N ASN A 161 -6.47 2.24 19.70
CA ASN A 161 -5.63 2.25 20.90
C ASN A 161 -4.29 2.99 20.68
N GLU A 162 -4.22 4.26 21.10
CA GLU A 162 -3.01 5.10 20.96
C GLU A 162 -1.77 4.51 21.64
N THR A 163 -1.92 3.79 22.77
CA THR A 163 -0.79 3.13 23.43
C THR A 163 -0.17 2.08 22.52
N ASN A 164 -1.00 1.25 21.88
CA ASN A 164 -0.50 0.26 20.93
C ASN A 164 0.13 0.90 19.70
N TRP A 165 -0.38 2.06 19.26
CA TRP A 165 0.24 2.78 18.14
C TRP A 165 1.66 3.22 18.45
N ARG A 166 1.91 3.71 19.67
CA ARG A 166 3.24 4.09 20.15
C ARG A 166 4.16 2.87 20.26
N GLU A 167 3.67 1.76 20.79
CA GLU A 167 4.40 0.49 20.84
C GLU A 167 4.83 0.02 19.44
N ASN A 168 3.92 0.08 18.46
CA ASN A 168 4.24 -0.30 17.08
C ASN A 168 5.32 0.62 16.48
N ILE A 169 5.25 1.94 16.75
CA ILE A 169 6.28 2.89 16.33
C ILE A 169 7.65 2.57 16.97
N ASP A 170 7.67 2.21 18.25
CA ASP A 170 8.91 1.79 18.92
C ASP A 170 9.49 0.51 18.29
N ILE A 171 8.64 -0.45 17.92
CA ILE A 171 9.05 -1.65 17.17
C ILE A 171 9.62 -1.27 15.80
N VAL A 172 9.01 -0.33 15.07
CA VAL A 172 9.55 0.18 13.81
C VAL A 172 10.96 0.75 14.01
N MET A 173 11.17 1.57 15.04
CA MET A 173 12.50 2.13 15.33
C MET A 173 13.51 1.02 15.66
N GLN A 174 13.11 0.03 16.46
CA GLN A 174 13.95 -1.12 16.77
C GLN A 174 14.32 -1.90 15.52
N TRP A 175 13.38 -2.16 14.62
CA TRP A 175 13.64 -2.90 13.39
C TRP A 175 14.57 -2.15 12.43
N PHE A 176 14.47 -0.82 12.35
CA PHE A 176 15.42 -0.02 11.57
C PHE A 176 16.83 0.00 12.18
N THR A 177 16.95 0.10 13.50
CA THR A 177 18.23 0.33 14.19
C THR A 177 18.96 -0.96 14.56
N VAL A 178 18.25 -1.96 15.07
CA VAL A 178 18.81 -3.23 15.56
C VAL A 178 18.82 -4.28 14.47
N ASN A 179 17.69 -4.47 13.79
CA ASN A 179 17.57 -5.47 12.72
C ASN A 179 18.11 -4.97 11.38
N ASN A 180 18.47 -3.68 11.29
CA ASN A 180 19.00 -3.02 10.12
C ASN A 180 18.15 -3.25 8.86
N LEU A 181 16.83 -3.15 9.00
CA LEU A 181 15.91 -3.19 7.86
C LEU A 181 16.00 -1.91 7.04
N ASP A 182 15.68 -2.00 5.76
CA ASP A 182 15.73 -0.86 4.82
C ASP A 182 14.32 -0.38 4.44
N PHE A 183 13.30 -1.24 4.54
CA PHE A 183 11.91 -0.87 4.29
C PHE A 183 10.97 -1.39 5.39
N ILE A 184 10.06 -0.55 5.87
CA ILE A 184 8.96 -0.96 6.75
C ILE A 184 7.66 -0.33 6.26
N ALA A 185 6.62 -1.15 6.12
CA ALA A 185 5.24 -0.71 5.91
C ALA A 185 4.46 -0.83 7.24
N LEU A 186 3.88 0.27 7.71
CA LEU A 186 3.13 0.37 8.96
C LEU A 186 1.70 0.82 8.66
N TYR A 187 0.72 0.11 9.20
CA TYR A 187 -0.70 0.39 8.99
C TYR A 187 -1.42 0.71 10.31
N PHE A 188 -2.34 1.67 10.24
CA PHE A 188 -3.31 2.02 11.27
C PHE A 188 -4.72 1.99 10.68
N GLY A 189 -5.67 1.32 11.33
CA GLY A 189 -7.07 1.20 10.87
C GLY A 189 -7.99 2.38 11.23
N GLU A 190 -7.39 3.52 11.53
CA GLU A 190 -8.07 4.80 11.80
C GLU A 190 -7.49 5.87 10.87
N PRO A 191 -8.27 6.89 10.47
CA PRO A 191 -9.63 7.22 10.94
C PRO A 191 -10.79 6.45 10.29
N ASP A 192 -10.54 5.44 9.46
CA ASP A 192 -11.57 4.63 8.78
C ASP A 192 -12.65 4.10 9.74
N SER A 193 -12.24 3.41 10.81
CA SER A 193 -13.17 2.84 11.78
C SER A 193 -14.09 3.90 12.42
N ALA A 194 -13.53 5.05 12.82
CA ALA A 194 -14.32 6.18 13.32
C ALA A 194 -15.24 6.77 12.23
N GLY A 195 -14.73 6.90 10.99
CA GLY A 195 -15.46 7.41 9.84
C GLY A 195 -16.68 6.55 9.49
N HIS A 196 -16.54 5.23 9.47
CA HIS A 196 -17.65 4.31 9.28
C HIS A 196 -18.70 4.43 10.38
N LYS A 197 -18.26 4.38 11.65
CA LYS A 197 -19.16 4.31 12.80
C LYS A 197 -19.93 5.61 13.04
N TYR A 198 -19.26 6.76 12.91
CA TYR A 198 -19.81 8.06 13.30
C TYR A 198 -20.11 8.98 12.12
N GLY A 199 -19.51 8.73 10.96
CA GLY A 199 -19.61 9.55 9.75
C GLY A 199 -18.39 10.46 9.58
N PRO A 200 -18.01 10.80 8.34
CA PRO A 200 -16.80 11.57 8.05
C PRO A 200 -16.86 13.02 8.54
N GLU A 201 -18.04 13.56 8.84
CA GLU A 201 -18.19 14.94 9.33
C GLU A 201 -18.36 15.04 10.86
N SER A 202 -18.21 13.91 11.58
CA SER A 202 -18.50 13.85 13.01
C SER A 202 -17.35 14.39 13.89
N THR A 203 -17.68 14.80 15.12
CA THR A 203 -16.69 15.18 16.13
C THR A 203 -15.77 14.02 16.49
N GLU A 204 -16.27 12.79 16.52
CA GLU A 204 -15.46 11.59 16.79
C GLU A 204 -14.38 11.38 15.73
N ARG A 205 -14.70 11.62 14.45
CA ARG A 205 -13.68 11.62 13.38
C ARG A 205 -12.64 12.71 13.63
N LYS A 206 -13.06 13.93 13.98
CA LYS A 206 -12.12 15.04 14.27
C LYS A 206 -11.16 14.70 15.42
N ASN A 207 -11.69 14.18 16.53
CA ASN A 207 -10.89 13.72 17.65
C ASN A 207 -9.89 12.60 17.25
N MET A 208 -10.31 11.73 16.32
CA MET A 208 -9.41 10.70 15.78
C MET A 208 -8.29 11.31 14.93
N ILE A 209 -8.57 12.36 14.15
CA ILE A 209 -7.53 13.08 13.41
C ILE A 209 -6.53 13.78 14.34
N GLU A 210 -6.99 14.36 15.47
CA GLU A 210 -6.08 14.89 16.50
C GLU A 210 -5.17 13.78 17.06
N GLN A 211 -5.70 12.56 17.27
CA GLN A 211 -4.90 11.41 17.70
C GLN A 211 -3.88 10.98 16.63
N VAL A 212 -4.29 10.95 15.36
CA VAL A 212 -3.38 10.69 14.24
C VAL A 212 -2.26 11.74 14.20
N ASP A 213 -2.58 13.02 14.32
CA ASP A 213 -1.59 14.09 14.32
C ASP A 213 -0.58 13.96 15.49
N ARG A 214 -1.06 13.69 16.72
CA ARG A 214 -0.17 13.41 17.86
C ARG A 214 0.74 12.21 17.61
N THR A 215 0.24 11.19 16.92
CA THR A 215 0.98 9.98 16.58
C THR A 215 2.05 10.26 15.54
N ILE A 216 1.77 11.13 14.56
CA ILE A 216 2.75 11.62 13.59
C ILE A 216 3.86 12.40 14.31
N GLY A 217 3.49 13.28 15.25
CA GLY A 217 4.46 13.99 16.10
C GLY A 217 5.37 13.04 16.87
N TYR A 218 4.78 12.03 17.53
CA TYR A 218 5.54 10.99 18.23
C TYR A 218 6.46 10.20 17.29
N LEU A 219 5.97 9.76 16.13
CA LEU A 219 6.78 9.07 15.13
C LEU A 219 8.01 9.89 14.73
N ARG A 220 7.81 11.17 14.38
CA ARG A 220 8.91 12.07 13.99
C ARG A 220 9.91 12.29 15.13
N GLN A 221 9.43 12.42 16.37
CA GLN A 221 10.29 12.47 17.55
C GLN A 221 11.15 11.21 17.68
N ARG A 222 10.54 10.02 17.55
CA ARG A 222 11.24 8.74 17.70
C ARG A 222 12.27 8.49 16.58
N ILE A 223 12.01 8.95 15.36
CA ILE A 223 12.97 8.94 14.25
C ILE A 223 14.22 9.75 14.62
N LYS A 224 14.03 10.96 15.17
CA LYS A 224 15.13 11.84 15.60
C LYS A 224 15.93 11.24 16.76
N GLU A 225 15.26 10.76 17.80
CA GLU A 225 15.89 10.13 18.97
C GLU A 225 16.66 8.86 18.62
N SER A 226 16.23 8.16 17.56
CA SER A 226 16.91 6.96 17.05
C SER A 226 18.06 7.27 16.10
N GLY A 227 18.38 8.54 15.84
CA GLY A 227 19.44 8.96 14.93
C GLY A 227 19.15 8.69 13.44
N LEU A 228 17.89 8.46 13.08
CA LEU A 228 17.47 8.06 11.73
C LEU A 228 17.14 9.26 10.81
N GLU A 229 17.09 10.48 11.35
CA GLU A 229 16.67 11.68 10.60
C GLU A 229 17.49 11.94 9.32
N SER A 230 18.77 11.57 9.32
CA SER A 230 19.67 11.79 8.19
C SER A 230 19.61 10.74 7.08
N ASN A 231 18.98 9.58 7.32
CA ASN A 231 18.98 8.45 6.39
C ASN A 231 17.61 7.77 6.19
N LEU A 232 16.57 8.18 6.91
CA LEU A 232 15.21 7.65 6.78
C LEU A 232 14.31 8.62 6.02
N ASN A 233 13.67 8.12 4.97
CA ASN A 233 12.60 8.79 4.26
C ASN A 233 11.25 8.28 4.79
N LEU A 234 10.42 9.19 5.30
CA LEU A 234 9.09 8.90 5.82
C LEU A 234 8.03 9.34 4.80
N ILE A 235 7.14 8.41 4.43
CA ILE A 235 5.93 8.68 3.67
C ILE A 235 4.73 8.39 4.57
N ILE A 236 3.83 9.37 4.70
CA ILE A 236 2.52 9.22 5.35
C ILE A 236 1.46 9.38 4.28
N THR A 237 0.68 8.34 4.09
CA THR A 237 -0.35 8.25 3.08
C THR A 237 -1.58 7.58 3.65
N SER A 238 -2.58 7.39 2.81
CA SER A 238 -3.70 6.51 3.06
C SER A 238 -4.12 5.87 1.72
N ASP A 239 -5.15 5.05 1.77
CA ASP A 239 -5.64 4.21 0.70
C ASP A 239 -6.88 4.78 0.02
N HIS A 240 -7.78 5.43 0.76
CA HIS A 240 -8.96 6.12 0.24
C HIS A 240 -9.44 7.25 1.17
N GLY A 241 -10.50 7.92 0.75
CA GLY A 241 -11.28 8.84 1.59
C GLY A 241 -12.52 8.19 2.19
N MET A 242 -13.54 8.99 2.49
CA MET A 242 -14.78 8.57 3.14
C MET A 242 -15.94 9.54 2.81
N GLU A 243 -17.12 8.99 2.54
CA GLU A 243 -18.34 9.72 2.19
C GLU A 243 -19.46 9.44 3.20
N THR A 244 -20.33 10.42 3.46
CA THR A 244 -21.50 10.22 4.32
C THR A 244 -22.55 9.37 3.60
N VAL A 245 -23.07 8.34 4.27
CA VAL A 245 -24.11 7.49 3.70
C VAL A 245 -25.48 8.17 3.80
N ILE A 246 -26.12 8.34 2.65
CA ILE A 246 -27.48 8.85 2.50
C ILE A 246 -28.46 7.72 2.82
N LYS A 247 -29.41 7.99 3.72
CA LYS A 247 -30.41 7.00 4.20
C LYS A 247 -31.81 7.22 3.62
N THR A 248 -31.90 7.99 2.55
CA THR A 248 -33.12 8.30 1.80
C THR A 248 -32.96 7.85 0.36
N ASP A 249 -34.02 7.33 -0.25
CA ASP A 249 -33.95 6.79 -1.63
C ASP A 249 -32.85 5.71 -1.79
N GLU A 250 -32.80 4.79 -0.81
CA GLU A 250 -31.77 3.76 -0.75
C GLU A 250 -31.95 2.72 -1.88
N ILE A 251 -30.83 2.14 -2.33
CA ILE A 251 -30.83 1.13 -3.39
C ILE A 251 -31.14 -0.25 -2.78
N HIS A 252 -32.31 -0.81 -3.11
CA HIS A 252 -32.76 -2.13 -2.64
C HIS A 252 -32.97 -3.11 -3.80
N ILE A 253 -31.99 -3.97 -4.06
CA ILE A 253 -32.02 -4.94 -5.17
C ILE A 253 -33.20 -5.91 -5.04
N GLN A 254 -33.53 -6.37 -3.82
CA GLN A 254 -34.67 -7.26 -3.54
C GLN A 254 -36.03 -6.69 -4.01
N THR A 255 -36.17 -5.37 -4.10
CA THR A 255 -37.45 -4.70 -4.41
C THR A 255 -37.60 -4.31 -5.87
N VAL A 256 -36.57 -4.53 -6.69
CA VAL A 256 -36.59 -4.21 -8.11
C VAL A 256 -37.64 -5.07 -8.81
N GLN A 257 -38.57 -4.42 -9.52
CA GLN A 257 -39.61 -5.11 -10.25
C GLN A 257 -39.02 -6.03 -11.32
N ASN A 258 -39.54 -7.26 -11.42
CA ASN A 258 -39.07 -8.31 -12.34
C ASN A 258 -37.66 -8.84 -12.06
N PHE A 259 -37.04 -8.48 -10.93
CA PHE A 259 -35.81 -9.10 -10.46
C PHE A 259 -36.13 -10.26 -9.50
N THR A 260 -35.34 -11.33 -9.56
CA THR A 260 -35.37 -12.38 -8.55
C THR A 260 -33.97 -12.91 -8.26
N PHE A 261 -33.64 -13.03 -6.98
CA PHE A 261 -32.41 -13.68 -6.55
C PHE A 261 -32.36 -15.18 -6.89
N SER A 262 -33.49 -15.80 -7.26
CA SER A 262 -33.50 -17.18 -7.78
C SER A 262 -32.76 -17.32 -9.11
N ASP A 263 -32.56 -16.23 -9.85
CA ASP A 263 -31.80 -16.21 -11.10
C ASP A 263 -30.29 -15.98 -10.87
N ILE A 264 -29.85 -15.82 -9.62
CA ILE A 264 -28.45 -15.57 -9.25
C ILE A 264 -27.80 -16.85 -8.72
N GLN A 265 -26.61 -17.18 -9.26
CA GLN A 265 -25.76 -18.28 -8.79
C GLN A 265 -24.84 -17.82 -7.66
N PHE A 266 -24.23 -16.64 -7.81
CA PHE A 266 -23.36 -16.03 -6.82
C PHE A 266 -23.61 -14.53 -6.70
N GLU A 267 -23.56 -14.03 -5.48
CA GLU A 267 -23.71 -12.61 -5.16
C GLU A 267 -22.69 -12.16 -4.11
N LEU A 268 -22.09 -11.02 -4.38
CA LEU A 268 -21.38 -10.18 -3.43
C LEU A 268 -22.04 -8.80 -3.51
N LEU A 269 -23.05 -8.61 -2.66
CA LEU A 269 -23.74 -7.35 -2.39
C LEU A 269 -23.59 -7.06 -0.88
N ASP A 270 -24.27 -6.03 -0.38
CA ASP A 270 -24.26 -5.68 1.04
C ASP A 270 -22.86 -5.33 1.58
N TYR A 271 -22.00 -4.79 0.71
CA TYR A 271 -20.61 -4.39 1.01
C TYR A 271 -20.30 -3.02 0.38
N GLY A 272 -20.92 -1.99 0.95
CA GLY A 272 -20.81 -0.61 0.51
C GLY A 272 -21.46 -0.37 -0.86
N PRO A 273 -20.83 0.45 -1.72
CA PRO A 273 -21.43 0.89 -2.97
C PRO A 273 -21.13 -0.02 -4.16
N ASN A 274 -20.41 -1.14 -3.99
CA ASN A 274 -20.01 -2.05 -5.06
C ASN A 274 -20.72 -3.39 -4.97
N GLY A 275 -20.94 -4.02 -6.13
CA GLY A 275 -21.55 -5.34 -6.21
C GLY A 275 -21.00 -6.20 -7.34
N LEU A 276 -20.93 -7.51 -7.10
CA LEU A 276 -20.54 -8.52 -8.08
C LEU A 276 -21.62 -9.60 -8.15
N LEU A 277 -22.10 -9.89 -9.36
CA LEU A 277 -23.15 -10.88 -9.59
C LEU A 277 -22.74 -11.89 -10.67
N VAL A 278 -23.00 -13.17 -10.40
CA VAL A 278 -23.00 -14.25 -11.39
C VAL A 278 -24.44 -14.74 -11.56
N PRO A 279 -25.14 -14.33 -12.63
CA PRO A 279 -26.41 -14.92 -13.00
C PRO A 279 -26.27 -16.41 -13.34
N LYS A 280 -27.33 -17.19 -13.15
CA LYS A 280 -27.40 -18.58 -13.62
C LYS A 280 -27.32 -18.64 -15.15
N GLU A 281 -27.02 -19.82 -15.67
CA GLU A 281 -26.97 -20.07 -17.12
C GLU A 281 -28.25 -19.59 -17.82
N GLY A 282 -28.09 -18.87 -18.94
CA GLY A 282 -29.19 -18.27 -19.70
C GLY A 282 -29.86 -17.04 -19.08
N LYS A 283 -29.48 -16.60 -17.87
CA LYS A 283 -30.13 -15.47 -17.16
C LYS A 283 -29.41 -14.14 -17.25
N LEU A 284 -28.19 -14.09 -17.80
CA LEU A 284 -27.36 -12.88 -17.85
C LEU A 284 -28.09 -11.68 -18.45
N GLU A 285 -28.66 -11.83 -19.65
CA GLU A 285 -29.34 -10.73 -20.35
C GLU A 285 -30.58 -10.25 -19.61
N HIS A 286 -31.36 -11.18 -19.05
CA HIS A 286 -32.53 -10.84 -18.26
C HIS A 286 -32.14 -10.02 -17.02
N VAL A 287 -31.23 -10.53 -16.19
CA VAL A 287 -30.77 -9.85 -14.97
C VAL A 287 -30.18 -8.48 -15.29
N TYR A 288 -29.35 -8.38 -16.34
CA TYR A 288 -28.80 -7.10 -16.78
C TYR A 288 -29.88 -6.10 -17.19
N SER A 289 -30.83 -6.50 -18.03
CA SER A 289 -31.88 -5.62 -18.54
C SER A 289 -32.78 -5.06 -17.44
N VAL A 290 -33.04 -5.86 -16.41
CA VAL A 290 -33.85 -5.48 -15.25
C VAL A 290 -33.09 -4.52 -14.33
N LEU A 291 -31.80 -4.79 -14.07
CA LEU A 291 -31.02 -4.01 -13.10
C LEU A 291 -30.44 -2.70 -13.66
N LYS A 292 -30.13 -2.62 -14.97
CA LYS A 292 -29.41 -1.48 -15.57
C LYS A 292 -30.02 -0.11 -15.29
N ASN A 293 -31.35 -0.04 -15.21
CA ASN A 293 -32.10 1.20 -14.95
C ASN A 293 -32.97 1.08 -13.70
N ALA A 294 -32.66 0.14 -12.80
CA ALA A 294 -33.48 -0.13 -11.63
C ALA A 294 -33.47 1.02 -10.60
N HIS A 295 -32.40 1.82 -10.59
CA HIS A 295 -32.28 2.98 -9.73
C HIS A 295 -31.41 4.04 -10.41
N PRO A 296 -31.74 5.34 -10.37
CA PRO A 296 -30.96 6.39 -11.03
C PRO A 296 -29.55 6.57 -10.47
N LYS A 297 -29.30 6.03 -9.26
CA LYS A 297 -28.01 6.05 -8.55
C LYS A 297 -27.25 4.73 -8.59
N LEU A 298 -27.75 3.74 -9.33
CA LEU A 298 -27.11 2.44 -9.50
C LEU A 298 -26.63 2.31 -10.94
N HIS A 299 -25.35 1.96 -11.09
CA HIS A 299 -24.74 1.71 -12.39
C HIS A 299 -24.41 0.23 -12.52
N VAL A 300 -25.03 -0.44 -13.49
CA VAL A 300 -24.84 -1.88 -13.72
C VAL A 300 -24.21 -2.09 -15.10
N TYR A 301 -23.13 -2.85 -15.11
CA TYR A 301 -22.35 -3.12 -16.32
C TYR A 301 -22.15 -4.62 -16.49
N LYS A 302 -22.18 -5.06 -17.74
CA LYS A 302 -21.49 -6.28 -18.13
C LYS A 302 -19.99 -6.04 -18.04
N LYS A 303 -19.24 -7.07 -17.69
CA LYS A 303 -17.77 -7.01 -17.56
C LYS A 303 -17.07 -6.34 -18.74
N ALA A 304 -17.49 -6.68 -19.97
CA ALA A 304 -16.89 -6.15 -21.20
C ALA A 304 -17.15 -4.64 -21.43
N ASP A 305 -18.23 -4.11 -20.84
CA ASP A 305 -18.69 -2.73 -21.04
C ASP A 305 -18.30 -1.81 -19.88
N PHE A 306 -17.63 -2.35 -18.85
CA PHE A 306 -17.23 -1.56 -17.69
C PHE A 306 -16.23 -0.47 -18.09
N PRO A 307 -16.36 0.78 -17.58
CA PRO A 307 -15.50 1.88 -18.02
C PRO A 307 -14.02 1.61 -17.79
N ARG A 308 -13.22 1.69 -18.86
CA ARG A 308 -11.78 1.36 -18.83
C ARG A 308 -10.96 2.26 -17.90
N ARG A 309 -11.40 3.51 -17.66
CA ARG A 309 -10.70 4.45 -16.76
C ARG A 309 -10.54 3.94 -15.34
N PHE A 310 -11.37 2.97 -14.93
CA PHE A 310 -11.31 2.41 -13.59
C PHE A 310 -10.22 1.36 -13.41
N HIS A 311 -9.66 0.81 -14.49
CA HIS A 311 -8.63 -0.24 -14.43
C HIS A 311 -9.00 -1.39 -13.47
N TYR A 312 -10.25 -1.86 -13.55
CA TYR A 312 -10.82 -2.81 -12.59
C TYR A 312 -11.36 -4.11 -13.21
N ALA A 313 -12.10 -4.00 -14.32
CA ALA A 313 -12.92 -5.11 -14.80
C ALA A 313 -12.14 -6.18 -15.57
N ASN A 314 -10.94 -5.87 -16.09
CA ASN A 314 -10.18 -6.78 -16.95
C ASN A 314 -9.37 -7.83 -16.14
N HIS A 315 -10.04 -8.54 -15.23
CA HIS A 315 -9.40 -9.58 -14.42
C HIS A 315 -10.26 -10.85 -14.32
N PRO A 316 -9.71 -12.07 -14.34
CA PRO A 316 -10.50 -13.31 -14.29
C PRO A 316 -11.43 -13.45 -13.08
N ARG A 317 -11.09 -12.86 -11.93
CA ARG A 317 -11.93 -12.89 -10.71
C ARG A 317 -13.19 -12.03 -10.79
N ILE A 318 -13.22 -11.06 -11.71
CA ILE A 318 -14.37 -10.18 -11.90
C ILE A 318 -15.51 -10.96 -12.54
N THR A 319 -16.70 -10.84 -11.95
CA THR A 319 -17.93 -11.53 -12.37
C THR A 319 -18.53 -10.96 -13.65
N PRO A 320 -19.45 -11.67 -14.32
CA PRO A 320 -20.07 -11.19 -15.56
C PRO A 320 -20.84 -9.87 -15.42
N LEU A 321 -21.43 -9.61 -14.25
CA LEU A 321 -22.07 -8.33 -13.90
C LEU A 321 -21.36 -7.67 -12.72
N LEU A 322 -21.13 -6.36 -12.87
CA LEU A 322 -20.57 -5.48 -11.85
C LEU A 322 -21.53 -4.33 -11.61
N LEU A 323 -21.57 -3.88 -10.37
CA LEU A 323 -22.41 -2.78 -9.92
C LEU A 323 -21.53 -1.80 -9.15
N TYR A 324 -21.74 -0.51 -9.38
CA TYR A 324 -21.34 0.52 -8.43
C TYR A 324 -22.44 1.56 -8.32
N SER A 325 -22.42 2.38 -7.27
CA SER A 325 -23.44 3.42 -7.03
C SER A 325 -22.82 4.81 -6.86
N ASP A 326 -23.65 5.84 -7.07
CA ASP A 326 -23.24 7.23 -6.86
C ASP A 326 -22.78 7.47 -5.41
N PRO A 327 -21.85 8.43 -5.17
CA PRO A 327 -21.41 8.83 -3.83
C PRO A 327 -22.57 8.99 -2.83
N GLY A 328 -22.42 8.36 -1.67
CA GLY A 328 -23.38 8.39 -0.57
C GLY A 328 -24.43 7.27 -0.59
N TYR A 329 -24.59 6.52 -1.68
CA TYR A 329 -25.56 5.43 -1.76
C TYR A 329 -24.88 4.06 -1.63
N VAL A 330 -25.36 3.20 -0.73
CA VAL A 330 -24.90 1.80 -0.64
C VAL A 330 -25.89 0.86 -1.31
N ILE A 331 -25.42 -0.32 -1.73
CA ILE A 331 -26.26 -1.31 -2.42
C ILE A 331 -26.73 -2.37 -1.42
N HIS A 332 -28.02 -2.36 -1.09
CA HIS A 332 -28.64 -3.42 -0.28
C HIS A 332 -29.13 -4.56 -1.17
N GLY A 333 -28.71 -5.77 -0.85
CA GLY A 333 -29.05 -7.00 -1.56
C GLY A 333 -30.43 -7.51 -1.16
N ARG A 334 -30.45 -8.63 -0.40
CA ARG A 334 -31.69 -9.29 0.04
C ARG A 334 -32.38 -8.56 1.18
N TYR A 335 -31.58 -8.03 2.09
CA TYR A 335 -32.02 -7.38 3.31
C TYR A 335 -31.15 -6.15 3.57
N LYS A 336 -31.70 -5.14 4.25
CA LYS A 336 -30.92 -4.01 4.73
C LYS A 336 -30.10 -4.44 5.94
N VAL A 337 -28.79 -4.62 5.75
CA VAL A 337 -27.85 -5.04 6.80
C VAL A 337 -26.71 -4.03 7.02
N GLN A 338 -26.69 -2.93 6.27
CA GLN A 338 -25.64 -1.93 6.33
C GLN A 338 -26.10 -0.68 7.09
N PHE A 339 -25.40 -0.35 8.18
CA PHE A 339 -25.79 0.72 9.11
C PHE A 339 -24.70 1.78 9.34
N ASN A 340 -23.55 1.66 8.65
CA ASN A 340 -22.50 2.66 8.72
C ASN A 340 -23.03 4.05 8.35
N LYS A 341 -22.45 5.07 8.99
CA LYS A 341 -22.74 6.48 8.73
C LYS A 341 -21.79 7.07 7.69
N GLY A 342 -20.57 6.54 7.61
CA GLY A 342 -19.62 6.79 6.52
C GLY A 342 -19.35 5.52 5.73
N GLU A 343 -19.12 5.65 4.43
CA GLU A 343 -18.70 4.53 3.58
C GLU A 343 -17.69 5.01 2.53
N HIS A 344 -16.94 4.08 1.97
CA HIS A 344 -16.01 4.29 0.88
C HIS A 344 -16.23 3.20 -0.19
N GLY A 345 -15.40 3.13 -1.23
CA GLY A 345 -15.58 2.24 -2.37
C GLY A 345 -16.24 2.91 -3.58
N PHE A 346 -16.64 4.17 -3.48
CA PHE A 346 -17.23 4.93 -4.58
C PHE A 346 -16.21 5.21 -5.70
N ASP A 347 -16.71 5.82 -6.78
CA ASP A 347 -15.90 6.33 -7.88
C ASP A 347 -14.66 7.09 -7.37
N ASN A 348 -13.49 6.70 -7.83
CA ASN A 348 -12.23 7.30 -7.41
C ASN A 348 -12.06 8.74 -7.91
N GLU A 349 -12.90 9.22 -8.84
CA GLU A 349 -12.97 10.64 -9.21
C GLU A 349 -13.73 11.50 -8.19
N ALA A 350 -14.57 10.92 -7.34
CA ALA A 350 -15.29 11.66 -6.31
C ALA A 350 -14.30 12.30 -5.32
N MET A 351 -14.47 13.59 -5.02
CA MET A 351 -13.56 14.31 -4.13
C MET A 351 -13.49 13.70 -2.73
N ASN A 352 -14.59 13.13 -2.24
CA ASN A 352 -14.61 12.49 -0.94
C ASN A 352 -13.88 11.15 -0.88
N MET A 353 -13.52 10.57 -2.03
CA MET A 353 -12.66 9.38 -2.11
C MET A 353 -11.18 9.72 -2.22
N LYS A 354 -10.81 10.98 -2.46
CA LYS A 354 -9.40 11.38 -2.52
C LYS A 354 -8.76 11.26 -1.14
N THR A 355 -7.49 10.90 -1.13
CA THR A 355 -6.72 10.61 0.08
C THR A 355 -5.48 11.50 0.20
N ILE A 356 -4.76 11.40 1.30
CA ILE A 356 -3.55 12.21 1.56
C ILE A 356 -2.28 11.56 1.00
N PHE A 357 -1.29 12.41 0.69
CA PHE A 357 0.11 11.99 0.56
C PHE A 357 1.02 13.09 1.13
N ARG A 358 1.89 12.71 2.07
CA ARG A 358 2.91 13.53 2.70
C ARG A 358 4.21 12.77 2.74
N ALA A 359 5.32 13.46 2.50
CA ALA A 359 6.63 12.84 2.59
C ALA A 359 7.68 13.80 3.15
N VAL A 360 8.58 13.30 3.99
CA VAL A 360 9.71 14.06 4.55
C VAL A 360 10.93 13.16 4.67
N GLY A 361 12.12 13.70 4.45
CA GLY A 361 13.35 12.93 4.54
C GLY A 361 14.48 13.51 3.69
N PRO A 362 15.67 12.90 3.75
CA PRO A 362 16.85 13.37 3.04
C PRO A 362 16.68 13.40 1.51
N ALA A 363 15.87 12.52 0.93
CA ALA A 363 15.63 12.46 -0.51
C ALA A 363 14.59 13.48 -1.01
N PHE A 364 13.69 13.94 -0.14
CA PHE A 364 12.54 14.77 -0.50
C PHE A 364 12.86 16.26 -0.46
N LYS A 365 12.29 17.03 -1.41
CA LYS A 365 12.27 18.49 -1.36
C LYS A 365 11.49 18.96 -0.11
N GLN A 366 11.68 20.23 0.24
CA GLN A 366 11.08 20.85 1.43
C GLN A 366 10.12 21.96 1.02
N GLY A 367 9.05 22.16 1.79
CA GLY A 367 8.03 23.17 1.54
C GLY A 367 7.32 23.05 0.19
N LEU A 368 7.31 21.85 -0.42
CA LEU A 368 6.79 21.66 -1.77
C LEU A 368 5.36 21.11 -1.72
N VAL A 369 4.43 21.85 -2.30
CA VAL A 369 3.10 21.32 -2.64
C VAL A 369 3.12 20.89 -4.11
N VAL A 370 2.77 19.63 -4.38
CA VAL A 370 2.64 19.11 -5.75
C VAL A 370 1.17 18.96 -6.14
N GLU A 371 0.92 19.00 -7.45
CA GLU A 371 -0.39 18.69 -8.00
C GLU A 371 -0.78 17.23 -7.72
N PRO A 372 -2.09 16.92 -7.79
CA PRO A 372 -2.57 15.57 -7.57
C PRO A 372 -1.96 14.54 -8.51
N PHE A 373 -1.79 13.32 -7.99
CA PHE A 373 -1.34 12.16 -8.75
C PHE A 373 -2.07 10.90 -8.26
N GLU A 374 -1.95 9.79 -9.00
CA GLU A 374 -2.60 8.52 -8.66
C GLU A 374 -1.71 7.65 -7.77
N SER A 375 -2.32 6.90 -6.83
CA SER A 375 -1.62 6.05 -5.87
C SER A 375 -0.74 4.95 -6.50
N VAL A 376 -1.05 4.55 -7.74
CA VAL A 376 -0.26 3.61 -8.55
C VAL A 376 1.21 4.05 -8.73
N ASN A 377 1.49 5.35 -8.62
CA ASN A 377 2.83 5.90 -8.76
C ASN A 377 3.68 5.81 -7.47
N VAL A 378 3.08 5.41 -6.34
CA VAL A 378 3.81 5.33 -5.05
C VAL A 378 4.84 4.21 -5.07
N TYR A 379 4.55 3.06 -5.67
CA TYR A 379 5.49 1.93 -5.72
C TYR A 379 6.83 2.30 -6.38
N VAL A 380 6.79 2.95 -7.55
CA VAL A 380 8.02 3.32 -8.26
C VAL A 380 8.81 4.39 -7.49
N LEU A 381 8.13 5.27 -6.73
CA LEU A 381 8.80 6.18 -5.79
C LEU A 381 9.52 5.41 -4.68
N LEU A 382 8.87 4.41 -4.08
CA LEU A 382 9.49 3.58 -3.04
C LEU A 382 10.71 2.83 -3.58
N CYS A 383 10.63 2.28 -4.79
CA CYS A 383 11.77 1.61 -5.44
C CYS A 383 12.93 2.57 -5.70
N GLU A 384 12.65 3.78 -6.19
CA GLU A 384 13.66 4.84 -6.39
C GLU A 384 14.35 5.22 -5.07
N LEU A 385 13.58 5.41 -3.99
CA LEU A 385 14.12 5.76 -2.67
C LEU A 385 15.02 4.66 -2.10
N LEU A 386 14.66 3.39 -2.30
CA LEU A 386 15.42 2.22 -1.88
C LEU A 386 16.59 1.88 -2.81
N GLY A 387 16.65 2.48 -4.02
CA GLY A 387 17.65 2.16 -5.03
C GLY A 387 17.53 0.73 -5.57
N ILE A 388 16.31 0.19 -5.63
CA ILE A 388 16.02 -1.17 -6.14
C ILE A 388 15.36 -1.10 -7.52
N THR A 389 15.52 -2.15 -8.31
CA THR A 389 14.81 -2.28 -9.60
C THR A 389 13.35 -2.63 -9.34
N PRO A 390 12.40 -1.85 -9.86
CA PRO A 390 10.98 -2.16 -9.69
C PRO A 390 10.57 -3.36 -10.55
N GLU A 391 9.60 -4.12 -10.07
CA GLU A 391 8.87 -5.14 -10.85
C GLU A 391 7.99 -4.47 -11.92
N PRO A 392 7.44 -5.21 -12.91
CA PRO A 392 6.49 -4.65 -13.86
C PRO A 392 5.30 -3.97 -13.15
N HIS A 393 5.12 -2.68 -13.43
CA HIS A 393 4.12 -1.83 -12.79
C HIS A 393 3.44 -0.90 -13.81
N ASP A 394 2.32 -0.32 -13.41
CA ASP A 394 1.52 0.62 -14.19
C ASP A 394 1.86 2.10 -13.86
N GLY A 395 2.58 2.34 -12.75
CA GLY A 395 3.01 3.68 -12.32
C GLY A 395 4.07 4.34 -13.22
N SER A 396 4.28 5.64 -13.04
CA SER A 396 5.26 6.46 -13.76
C SER A 396 6.14 7.24 -12.77
N LEU A 397 7.46 7.03 -12.86
CA LEU A 397 8.43 7.75 -12.03
C LEU A 397 8.34 9.27 -12.27
N GLU A 398 8.08 9.70 -13.51
CA GLU A 398 8.00 11.12 -13.86
C GLU A 398 6.86 11.85 -13.14
N ALA A 399 5.81 11.14 -12.69
CA ALA A 399 4.73 11.72 -11.90
C ALA A 399 5.16 12.12 -10.46
N VAL A 400 6.20 11.46 -9.92
CA VAL A 400 6.60 11.57 -8.51
C VAL A 400 8.03 12.08 -8.34
N LYS A 401 8.86 11.99 -9.38
CA LYS A 401 10.23 12.52 -9.43
C LYS A 401 10.35 14.00 -9.07
N PRO A 402 9.38 14.90 -9.40
CA PRO A 402 9.45 16.30 -8.97
C PRO A 402 9.50 16.48 -7.45
N MET A 403 9.10 15.48 -6.66
CA MET A 403 9.17 15.49 -5.19
C MET A 403 10.59 15.31 -4.65
N LEU A 404 11.51 14.75 -5.46
CA LEU A 404 12.86 14.37 -5.04
C LEU A 404 13.87 15.49 -5.29
N ARG A 405 14.91 15.57 -4.45
CA ARG A 405 16.05 16.49 -4.66
C ARG A 405 16.92 16.02 -5.82
N SER A 406 17.42 16.95 -6.62
CA SER A 406 18.43 16.67 -7.66
C SER A 406 19.69 16.12 -6.99
N GLY A 407 20.11 14.90 -7.32
CA GLY A 407 21.29 14.26 -6.73
C GLY A 407 21.03 13.34 -5.54
N ALA A 408 19.80 12.84 -5.35
CA ALA A 408 19.60 11.61 -4.58
C ALA A 408 20.59 10.54 -5.08
N PRO A 409 21.34 9.86 -4.20
CA PRO A 409 22.40 8.98 -4.64
C PRO A 409 21.82 7.86 -5.50
N LEU A 410 22.07 7.95 -6.81
CA LEU A 410 21.83 6.84 -7.72
C LEU A 410 22.64 5.64 -7.20
N PRO A 411 22.06 4.43 -7.18
CA PRO A 411 22.82 3.25 -6.81
C PRO A 411 24.04 3.13 -7.75
N PRO A 412 25.22 2.77 -7.22
CA PRO A 412 26.40 2.62 -8.05
C PRO A 412 26.13 1.58 -9.14
N ALA A 413 26.31 1.97 -10.40
CA ALA A 413 26.20 1.07 -11.53
C ALA A 413 27.01 -0.19 -11.26
N LYS A 414 26.37 -1.37 -11.27
CA LYS A 414 27.07 -2.65 -11.19
C LYS A 414 28.08 -2.69 -12.34
N LYS A 415 29.37 -2.57 -12.02
CA LYS A 415 30.44 -2.88 -12.98
C LYS A 415 30.29 -4.35 -13.33
N LEU A 416 29.87 -4.63 -14.56
CA LEU A 416 29.88 -5.97 -15.12
C LEU A 416 31.36 -6.39 -15.24
N THR A 417 31.84 -7.19 -14.30
CA THR A 417 33.18 -7.75 -14.38
C THR A 417 33.17 -8.82 -15.47
N VAL A 418 33.44 -8.42 -16.71
CA VAL A 418 33.75 -9.37 -17.78
C VAL A 418 35.14 -9.91 -17.49
N MET A 419 35.23 -11.12 -16.93
CA MET A 419 36.49 -11.88 -16.93
C MET A 419 36.79 -12.31 -18.37
N LEU A 420 37.65 -11.56 -19.08
CA LEU A 420 38.35 -12.10 -20.23
C LEU A 420 39.40 -13.10 -19.72
N GLY A 421 39.09 -14.39 -19.81
CA GLY A 421 40.09 -15.45 -19.64
C GLY A 421 41.06 -15.45 -20.82
N ILE A 422 42.31 -15.06 -20.59
CA ILE A 422 43.40 -15.26 -21.54
C ILE A 422 43.89 -16.70 -21.38
N ALA A 423 43.58 -17.56 -22.35
CA ALA A 423 44.15 -18.90 -22.44
C ALA A 423 45.58 -18.81 -22.99
N LEU A 424 46.57 -19.05 -22.12
CA LEU A 424 47.98 -19.22 -22.50
C LEU A 424 48.19 -20.67 -22.97
N VAL A 425 48.30 -20.87 -24.28
CA VAL A 425 48.75 -22.13 -24.87
C VAL A 425 50.28 -22.17 -24.80
N LEU A 426 50.83 -22.89 -23.81
CA LEU A 426 52.24 -23.25 -23.76
C LEU A 426 52.45 -24.53 -24.57
N GLY A 427 52.89 -24.37 -25.82
CA GLY A 427 53.49 -25.45 -26.59
C GLY A 427 54.97 -25.55 -26.28
N CYS A 428 55.39 -26.60 -25.57
CA CYS A 428 56.79 -27.00 -25.49
C CYS A 428 56.97 -28.32 -26.23
N TRP A 429 57.71 -28.23 -27.34
CA TRP A 429 58.32 -29.34 -28.06
C TRP A 429 59.15 -30.21 -27.11
N GLY A 430 58.82 -31.49 -27.05
CA GLY A 430 59.69 -32.53 -26.53
C GLY A 430 60.52 -33.12 -27.67
N GLY A 431 61.83 -32.94 -27.60
CA GLY A 431 62.79 -33.69 -28.37
C GLY A 431 64.06 -33.81 -27.56
N ILE A 432 64.59 -35.04 -27.46
CA ILE A 432 65.98 -35.44 -27.66
C ILE A 432 66.19 -36.84 -27.03
N TYR A 433 66.63 -37.77 -27.89
CA TYR A 433 67.19 -39.11 -27.72
C TYR A 433 66.41 -40.20 -26.97
#